data_AF-C5T7R1-F1
#
_entry.id   AF-C5T7R1-F1
#
_cell.length_a   1.000
_cell.length_b   1.000
_cell.length_c   1.000
_cell.angle_alpha   90.00
_cell.angle_beta   90.00
_cell.angle_gamma   90.00
#
_symmetry.space_group_name_H-M   'P 1'
#
loop_
_entity.id
_entity.type
_entity.pdbx_description
1 polymer ?
#
loop_
_entity_poly.entity_id
_entity_poly.type
_entity_poly.pdbx_seq_one_letter_code
_entity_poly.pdbx_strand_id
1 'polypeptide(L)'
;MAAIRERKDQNGKMSYQAQVRIQGYPPQSKTFLRKTDAKQWAIQTETEIRTGMTIRKNSASKHTVREMLERYRDNVLTDKANGGKDHKTHIAW
;
A
#
# COMPACT_ATOMS: atom_id res chain seq x y z
N MET A 1 8.08 10.75 18.22
CA MET A 1 8.26 9.84 19.38
C MET A 1 7.06 8.91 19.46
N ALA A 2 7.29 7.60 19.42
CA ALA A 2 6.24 6.60 19.60
C ALA A 2 6.02 6.29 21.09
N ALA A 3 4.77 6.30 21.53
CA ALA A 3 4.37 5.93 22.88
C ALA A 3 3.58 4.61 22.84
N ILE A 4 3.95 3.64 23.66
CA ILE A 4 3.21 2.38 23.82
C ILE A 4 2.50 2.45 25.18
N ARG A 5 1.17 2.39 25.17
CA ARG A 5 0.32 2.31 26.35
C ARG A 5 -0.09 0.87 26.57
N GLU A 6 0.17 0.34 27.75
CA GLU A 6 -0.28 -0.99 28.15
C GLU A 6 -1.61 -0.84 28.90
N ARG A 7 -2.65 -1.54 28.45
CA ARG A 7 -3.90 -1.71 29.19
C ARG A 7 -4.08 -3.17 29.54
N LYS A 8 -4.38 -3.43 30.80
CA LYS A 8 -4.90 -4.72 31.24
C LYS A 8 -6.43 -4.62 31.26
N ASP A 9 -7.08 -5.48 30.50
CA ASP A 9 -8.54 -5.57 30.53
C ASP A 9 -9.00 -6.29 31.81
N GLN A 10 -10.26 -6.09 32.21
CA GLN A 10 -10.82 -6.71 33.42
C GLN A 10 -10.78 -8.25 33.36
N ASN A 11 -10.81 -8.81 32.14
CA ASN A 11 -10.66 -10.24 31.85
C ASN A 11 -9.19 -10.74 31.86
N GLY A 12 -8.23 -9.95 32.35
CA GLY A 12 -6.82 -10.32 32.43
C GLY A 12 -6.07 -10.29 31.10
N LYS A 13 -6.74 -9.94 30.00
CA LYS A 13 -6.16 -9.84 28.67
C LYS A 13 -5.31 -8.58 28.54
N MET A 14 -4.04 -8.75 28.16
CA MET A 14 -3.12 -7.64 27.94
C MET A 14 -3.33 -7.05 26.56
N SER A 15 -3.57 -5.74 26.49
CA SER A 15 -3.72 -4.97 25.26
C SER A 15 -2.65 -3.88 25.21
N TYR A 16 -1.89 -3.85 24.11
CA TYR A 16 -0.81 -2.91 23.87
C TYR A 16 -1.25 -1.91 22.80
N GLN A 17 -1.50 -0.67 23.18
CA GLN A 17 -1.84 0.40 22.25
C GLN A 17 -0.58 1.18 21.88
N ALA A 18 -0.14 1.07 20.63
CA ALA A 18 0.94 1.89 20.09
C ALA A 18 0.36 3.19 19.50
N GLN A 19 0.96 4.32 19.83
CA GLN A 19 0.60 5.64 19.33
C GLN A 19 1.83 6.34 18.76
N VAL A 20 1.79 6.67 17.47
CA VAL A 20 2.85 7.37 16.76
C VAL A 20 2.44 8.81 16.53
N ARG A 21 3.20 9.74 17.11
CA ARG A 21 3.03 11.19 16.91
C ARG A 21 4.30 11.77 16.29
N ILE A 22 4.12 12.35 15.10
CA ILE A 22 5.15 13.04 14.33
C ILE A 22 4.57 14.40 13.92
N GLN A 23 5.34 15.46 14.08
CA GLN A 23 4.92 16.81 13.71
C GLN A 23 4.65 16.89 12.21
N GLY A 24 3.51 17.46 11.83
CA GLY A 24 3.07 17.58 10.43
C GLY A 24 2.28 16.39 9.89
N TYR A 25 2.06 15.33 10.67
CA TYR A 25 1.24 14.18 10.26
C TYR A 25 0.11 13.90 11.27
N PRO A 26 -1.04 13.36 10.81
CA PRO A 26 -2.10 12.97 11.71
C PRO A 26 -1.63 11.84 12.64
N PRO A 27 -2.01 11.87 13.93
CA PRO A 27 -1.60 10.85 14.89
C PRO A 27 -2.19 9.49 14.51
N GLN A 28 -1.34 8.46 14.44
CA GLN A 28 -1.75 7.09 14.18
C GLN A 28 -1.76 6.29 15.48
N SER A 29 -2.81 5.51 15.71
CA SER A 29 -2.91 4.63 16.88
C SER A 29 -3.44 3.27 16.50
N LYS A 30 -2.83 2.21 17.03
CA LYS A 30 -3.25 0.84 16.80
C LYS A 30 -3.06 -0.02 18.04
N THR A 31 -4.01 -0.90 18.29
CA THR A 31 -4.03 -1.80 19.45
C THR A 31 -3.63 -3.21 19.04
N PHE A 32 -2.80 -3.85 19.86
CA PHE A 32 -2.25 -5.18 19.63
C PHE A 32 -2.38 -6.04 20.88
N LEU A 33 -2.36 -7.36 20.70
CA LEU A 33 -2.33 -8.32 21.80
C LEU A 33 -0.92 -8.59 22.32
N ARG A 34 0.10 -8.33 21.49
CA ARG A 34 1.50 -8.64 21.79
C ARG A 34 2.36 -7.38 21.77
N LYS A 35 3.22 -7.21 22.78
CA LYS A 35 4.10 -6.05 22.92
C LYS A 35 5.11 -5.92 21.77
N THR A 36 5.63 -7.05 21.28
CA THR A 36 6.59 -7.08 20.17
C THR A 36 5.98 -6.52 18.89
N ASP A 37 4.74 -6.91 18.59
CA ASP A 37 4.04 -6.52 17.37
C ASP A 37 3.70 -5.03 17.41
N ALA A 38 3.30 -4.53 18.59
CA ALA A 38 3.10 -3.11 18.83
C ALA A 38 4.39 -2.29 18.59
N LYS A 39 5.55 -2.79 19.05
CA LYS A 39 6.85 -2.14 18.86
C LYS A 39 7.27 -2.15 17.39
N GLN A 40 7.14 -3.29 16.70
CA GLN A 40 7.48 -3.39 15.29
C GLN A 40 6.60 -2.48 14.42
N TRP A 41 5.29 -2.46 14.68
CA TRP A 41 4.37 -1.58 13.97
C TRP A 41 4.68 -0.09 14.18
N ALA A 42 5.03 0.30 15.41
CA ALA A 42 5.41 1.68 15.72
C ALA A 42 6.67 2.11 14.92
N ILE A 43 7.70 1.27 14.90
CA ILE A 43 8.94 1.51 14.15
C ILE A 43 8.66 1.58 12.64
N GLN A 44 7.87 0.65 12.11
CA GLN A 44 7.53 0.62 10.70
C GLN A 44 6.76 1.88 10.29
N THR A 45 5.74 2.27 11.06
CA THR A 45 4.92 3.45 10.80
C THR A 45 5.74 4.73 10.91
N GLU A 46 6.64 4.84 11.91
CA GLU A 46 7.57 5.96 12.02
C GLU A 46 8.52 6.04 10.82
N THR A 47 9.02 4.91 10.34
CA THR A 47 9.89 4.85 9.16
C THR A 47 9.14 5.25 7.90
N GLU A 48 7.92 4.77 7.69
CA GLU A 48 7.07 5.14 6.55
C GLU A 48 6.76 6.64 6.52
N ILE A 49 6.44 7.22 7.68
CA ILE A 49 6.17 8.66 7.79
C ILE A 49 7.44 9.47 7.57
N ARG A 50 8.57 9.06 8.17
CA ARG A 50 9.84 9.80 8.09
C ARG A 50 10.46 9.78 6.70
N THR A 51 10.38 8.64 6.02
CA THR A 51 10.90 8.51 4.65
C THR A 51 10.01 9.21 3.62
N GLY A 52 8.78 9.61 3.99
CA GLY A 52 7.77 10.15 3.06
C GLY A 52 7.34 9.14 1.99
N MET A 53 7.92 7.94 2.03
CA MET A 53 7.69 6.87 1.09
C MET A 53 6.55 6.03 1.67
N THR A 54 5.33 6.56 1.58
CA THR A 54 4.16 5.69 1.63
C THR A 54 4.32 4.73 0.47
N ILE A 55 4.86 3.54 0.73
CA ILE A 55 4.99 2.51 -0.28
C ILE A 55 3.56 2.27 -0.73
N ARG A 56 3.21 2.72 -1.95
CA ARG A 56 1.98 2.34 -2.63
C ARG A 56 2.09 0.85 -2.95
N LYS A 57 2.07 0.00 -1.92
CA LYS A 57 2.20 -1.46 -2.02
C LYS A 57 1.08 -2.11 -2.84
N ASN A 58 0.07 -1.34 -3.25
CA ASN A 58 -1.11 -1.91 -3.91
C ASN A 58 -1.18 -1.66 -5.43
N SER A 59 -0.37 -0.78 -6.03
CA SER A 59 -0.52 -0.45 -7.46
C SER A 59 0.67 -0.83 -8.34
N ALA A 60 1.89 -0.93 -7.80
CA ALA A 60 3.07 -1.17 -8.66
C ALA A 60 3.22 -2.63 -9.13
N SER A 61 2.57 -3.60 -8.46
CA SER A 61 2.73 -5.03 -8.78
C SER A 61 1.53 -5.66 -9.50
N LYS A 62 0.47 -4.90 -9.80
CA LYS A 62 -0.75 -5.47 -10.39
C LYS A 62 -0.86 -5.32 -11.90
N HIS A 63 -0.09 -4.42 -12.51
CA HIS A 63 -0.01 -4.36 -13.97
C HIS A 63 0.85 -5.51 -14.48
N THR A 64 0.23 -6.67 -14.65
CA THR A 64 0.78 -7.78 -15.41
C THR A 64 0.96 -7.33 -16.86
N VAL A 65 1.95 -7.91 -17.57
CA VAL A 65 2.21 -7.61 -18.99
C VAL A 65 0.93 -7.71 -19.83
N ARG A 66 0.01 -8.61 -19.46
CA ARG A 66 -1.34 -8.73 -20.03
C ARG A 66 -2.15 -7.43 -19.93
N GLU A 67 -2.26 -6.81 -18.75
CA GLU A 67 -3.00 -5.56 -18.56
C GLU A 67 -2.37 -4.40 -19.36
N MET A 68 -1.04 -4.42 -19.52
CA MET A 68 -0.34 -3.44 -20.35
C MET A 68 -0.63 -3.63 -21.85
N LEU A 69 -0.67 -4.88 -22.32
CA LEU A 69 -1.03 -5.23 -23.70
C LEU A 69 -2.49 -4.89 -24.02
N GLU A 70 -3.42 -5.15 -23.09
CA GLU A 70 -4.83 -4.80 -23.24
C GLU A 70 -5.02 -3.28 -23.31
N ARG A 71 -4.37 -2.51 -22.42
CA ARG A 71 -4.38 -1.05 -22.50
C ARG A 71 -3.79 -0.55 -23.82
N TYR A 72 -2.68 -1.13 -24.30
CA TYR A 72 -2.07 -0.75 -25.57
C TYR A 72 -3.01 -1.02 -26.75
N ARG A 73 -3.67 -2.18 -26.77
CA ARG A 73 -4.69 -2.53 -27.77
C ARG A 73 -5.85 -1.53 -27.79
N ASP A 74 -6.35 -1.15 -26.62
CA ASP A 74 -7.60 -0.38 -26.56
C ASP A 74 -7.38 1.13 -26.66
N ASN A 75 -6.26 1.67 -26.13
CA ASN A 75 -5.96 3.10 -26.20
C ASN A 75 -5.14 3.49 -27.45
N VAL A 76 -4.10 2.74 -27.82
CA VAL A 76 -3.19 3.16 -28.90
C VAL A 76 -3.75 2.82 -30.29
N LEU A 77 -4.50 1.73 -30.40
CA LEU A 77 -5.12 1.33 -31.67
C LEU A 77 -6.36 2.17 -32.01
N THR A 78 -7.11 2.60 -30.99
CA THR A 78 -8.26 3.50 -31.16
C THR A 78 -7.83 4.94 -31.45
N ASP A 79 -6.73 5.42 -30.86
CA ASP A 79 -6.17 6.74 -31.21
C ASP A 79 -5.59 6.78 -32.64
N LYS A 80 -5.09 5.63 -33.13
CA LYS A 80 -4.73 5.40 -34.54
C LYS A 80 -5.92 5.01 -35.44
N ALA A 81 -7.16 5.22 -35.03
CA ALA A 81 -8.34 4.88 -35.84
C ALA A 81 -8.59 5.82 -37.04
N ASN A 82 -7.63 6.68 -37.40
CA ASN A 82 -7.53 7.23 -38.75
C ASN A 82 -6.63 6.40 -39.70
N GLY A 83 -6.10 5.23 -39.29
CA GLY A 83 -5.22 4.42 -40.15
C GLY A 83 -4.99 2.95 -39.73
N GLY A 84 -5.90 2.32 -38.98
CA GLY A 84 -5.65 1.02 -38.33
C GLY A 84 -6.44 -0.19 -38.85
N LYS A 85 -6.48 -0.46 -40.16
CA LYS A 85 -7.19 -1.64 -40.69
C LYS A 85 -6.37 -2.95 -40.77
N ASP A 86 -5.04 -2.92 -40.64
CA ASP A 86 -4.19 -4.09 -40.99
C ASP A 86 -3.39 -4.76 -39.85
N HIS A 87 -3.54 -4.37 -38.58
CA HIS A 87 -2.68 -4.93 -37.51
C HIS A 87 -3.27 -6.12 -36.74
N LYS A 88 -4.47 -6.62 -37.11
CA LYS A 88 -5.07 -7.79 -36.44
C LYS A 88 -4.38 -9.12 -36.78
N THR A 89 -3.55 -9.15 -37.82
CA THR A 89 -2.94 -10.38 -38.34
C THR A 89 -1.68 -10.82 -37.59
N HIS A 90 -1.04 -9.93 -36.81
CA HIS A 90 0.27 -10.23 -36.19
C HIS A 90 0.22 -10.83 -34.78
N ILE A 91 -0.96 -11.05 -34.20
CA ILE A 91 -1.10 -11.55 -32.81
C ILE A 91 -1.66 -12.99 -32.77
N ALA A 92 -1.81 -13.64 -33.94
CA ALA A 92 -2.28 -15.01 -34.05
C ALA A 92 -1.19 -15.93 -34.64
N TRP A 93 -0.11 -16.13 -33.88
CA TRP A 93 0.78 -17.28 -34.04
C TRP A 93 1.33 -17.72 -32.68
#